data_AF-A0A4R1PXV5-F1
#
_entry.id   AF-A0A4R1PXV5-F1
#
_cell.length_a   1.000
_cell.length_b   1.000
_cell.length_c   1.000
_cell.angle_alpha   90.00
_cell.angle_beta   90.00
_cell.angle_gamma   90.00
#
_symmetry.space_group_name_H-M   'P 1'
#
loop_
_entity.id
_entity.type
_entity.pdbx_description
1 polymer ?
#
loop_
_entity_poly.entity_id
_entity_poly.type
_entity_poly.pdbx_seq_one_letter_code
_entity_poly.pdbx_strand_id
1 'polypeptide(L)'
;MMSWIKANRATGIGSLPHTEPNEAFELVANTLPYWPHWPQFPQRGVEQGFVLQYIQPLVKAGLLRTGNLTFTRNAAGWSNKLAHFYELYAAFLSGDSQAMDFFALEPNSFSSLDYFSASCAAHFPLAEGVKGQISGPLSVGMQLKDEFGQAAFYDQRLRDVLVKCLAAQGILQARKLLSTGLPVLLFIDDPCLFFLGDPAYSTLTHEAASTALLEIMQPLKALNVKAGVHVCAPADWSILFKLPCDVVSFDAYHYFASMKEQTRHLQDFLLRGGKMAWGLVPTSAEAWQTTSADLAQLFERQCFSLHACGLDISLLRQNILWTPSCGTGMLDQELAAHIYCLLQELAHSFESNTTS
;
A
#
# COMPACT_ATOMS: atom_id res chain seq x y z
N MET A 1 3.68 22.13 14.60
CA MET A 1 3.01 20.85 14.89
C MET A 1 4.05 19.77 14.67
N MET A 2 4.37 18.92 15.65
CA MET A 2 5.38 17.87 15.47
C MET A 2 4.92 16.91 14.37
N SER A 3 5.83 16.53 13.47
CA SER A 3 5.54 15.58 12.39
C SER A 3 5.13 14.22 12.97
N TRP A 4 4.03 13.63 12.47
CA TRP A 4 3.52 12.34 12.96
C TRP A 4 4.44 11.15 12.65
N ILE A 5 5.33 11.32 11.67
CA ILE A 5 6.44 10.42 11.39
C ILE A 5 7.69 11.27 11.17
N LYS A 6 8.81 10.89 11.80
CA LYS A 6 10.08 11.61 11.65
C LYS A 6 10.59 11.48 10.21
N ALA A 7 11.28 12.51 9.72
CA ALA A 7 11.94 12.46 8.43
C ALA A 7 13.00 11.35 8.40
N ASN A 8 13.29 10.81 7.22
CA ASN A 8 14.30 9.78 6.98
C ASN A 8 14.04 8.44 7.66
N ARG A 9 12.84 8.20 8.22
CA ARG A 9 12.43 6.86 8.65
C ARG A 9 12.23 5.95 7.44
N ALA A 10 12.50 4.66 7.63
CA ALA A 10 12.31 3.64 6.61
C ALA A 10 11.13 2.72 6.93
N THR A 11 10.46 2.22 5.88
CA THR A 11 9.50 1.12 5.97
C THR A 11 9.49 0.29 4.68
N GLY A 12 8.82 -0.85 4.68
CA GLY A 12 8.71 -1.74 3.51
C GLY A 12 7.37 -1.64 2.80
N ILE A 13 7.32 -2.13 1.55
CA ILE A 13 6.08 -2.14 0.75
C ILE A 13 5.11 -3.24 1.20
N GLY A 14 5.58 -4.35 1.77
CA GLY A 14 4.72 -5.29 2.48
C GLY A 14 4.96 -6.76 2.17
N SER A 15 5.32 -7.10 0.93
CA SER A 15 5.53 -8.50 0.54
C SER A 15 6.98 -8.94 0.71
N LEU A 16 7.16 -10.16 1.24
CA LEU A 16 8.45 -10.81 1.44
C LEU A 16 8.42 -12.25 0.89
N PRO A 17 9.56 -12.79 0.42
CA PRO A 17 9.61 -14.11 -0.22
C PRO A 17 9.63 -15.29 0.76
N HIS A 18 9.60 -15.01 2.06
CA HIS A 18 9.69 -16.03 3.11
C HIS A 18 8.43 -16.91 3.16
N THR A 19 8.64 -18.19 3.44
CA THR A 19 7.56 -19.15 3.74
C THR A 19 7.43 -19.44 5.25
N GLU A 20 8.38 -18.98 6.06
CA GLU A 20 8.37 -19.10 7.52
C GLU A 20 8.24 -17.71 8.17
N PRO A 21 7.34 -17.50 9.16
CA PRO A 21 7.11 -16.16 9.70
C PRO A 21 8.34 -15.62 10.45
N ASN A 22 9.03 -16.43 11.24
CA ASN A 22 10.08 -15.93 12.15
C ASN A 22 11.22 -15.22 11.39
N GLU A 23 11.74 -15.82 10.31
CA GLU A 23 12.83 -15.26 9.52
C GLU A 23 12.46 -13.91 8.89
N ALA A 24 11.23 -13.81 8.36
CA ALA A 24 10.71 -12.56 7.81
C ALA A 24 10.61 -11.46 8.86
N PHE A 25 10.21 -11.82 10.08
CA PHE A 25 10.05 -10.89 11.19
C PHE A 25 11.38 -10.43 11.74
N GLU A 26 12.36 -11.34 11.85
CA GLU A 26 13.73 -11.00 12.21
C GLU A 26 14.33 -10.04 11.20
N LEU A 27 14.14 -10.28 9.90
CA LEU A 27 14.59 -9.35 8.86
C LEU A 27 13.98 -7.95 9.06
N VAL A 28 12.67 -7.86 9.23
CA VAL A 28 11.98 -6.57 9.43
C VAL A 28 12.41 -5.92 10.74
N ALA A 29 12.57 -6.66 11.83
CA ALA A 29 12.99 -6.12 13.13
C ALA A 29 14.42 -5.58 13.09
N ASN A 30 15.31 -6.29 12.41
CA ASN A 30 16.72 -5.91 12.31
C ASN A 30 16.93 -4.70 11.40
N THR A 31 16.07 -4.47 10.41
CA THR A 31 16.28 -3.45 9.36
C THR A 31 15.33 -2.26 9.47
N LEU A 32 14.12 -2.43 10.01
CA LEU A 32 13.06 -1.41 10.09
C LEU A 32 12.53 -1.23 11.53
N PRO A 33 13.38 -0.83 12.49
CA PRO A 33 13.02 -0.82 13.91
C PRO A 33 11.95 0.20 14.30
N TYR A 34 11.81 1.30 13.54
CA TYR A 34 10.92 2.41 13.89
C TYR A 34 9.52 2.32 13.25
N TRP A 35 9.45 1.87 12.01
CA TRP A 35 8.19 1.72 11.24
C TRP A 35 8.13 0.35 10.57
N PRO A 36 8.12 -0.74 11.35
CA PRO A 36 7.99 -2.08 10.82
C PRO A 36 6.66 -2.27 10.11
N HIS A 37 6.66 -3.07 9.06
CA HIS A 37 5.44 -3.51 8.41
C HIS A 37 5.18 -4.98 8.75
N TRP A 38 3.90 -5.38 8.77
CA TRP A 38 3.60 -6.81 8.79
C TRP A 38 3.86 -7.40 7.39
N PRO A 39 4.52 -8.57 7.29
CA PRO A 39 4.86 -9.14 6.00
C PRO A 39 3.74 -10.01 5.43
N GLN A 40 3.51 -9.89 4.11
CA GLN A 40 2.71 -10.81 3.32
C GLN A 40 3.60 -11.84 2.63
N PHE A 41 3.12 -13.08 2.52
CA PHE A 41 3.88 -14.20 1.96
C PHE A 41 3.20 -14.77 0.72
N PRO A 42 3.24 -14.06 -0.43
CA PRO A 42 2.56 -14.51 -1.65
C PRO A 42 3.04 -15.89 -2.15
N GLN A 43 4.25 -16.33 -1.78
CA GLN A 43 4.78 -17.65 -2.14
C GLN A 43 4.16 -18.82 -1.33
N ARG A 44 3.46 -18.56 -0.22
CA ARG A 44 2.80 -19.62 0.57
C ARG A 44 1.51 -20.14 -0.07
N GLY A 45 0.90 -19.34 -0.92
CA GLY A 45 -0.34 -19.72 -1.58
C GLY A 45 -1.11 -18.53 -2.14
N VAL A 46 -1.98 -18.84 -3.09
CA VAL A 46 -2.79 -17.83 -3.80
C VAL A 46 -3.68 -17.01 -2.86
N GLU A 47 -4.09 -17.57 -1.72
CA GLU A 47 -4.89 -16.92 -0.68
C GLU A 47 -4.16 -15.77 0.04
N GLN A 48 -2.82 -15.74 -0.02
CA GLN A 48 -1.96 -14.63 0.44
C GLN A 48 -1.45 -13.78 -0.73
N GLY A 49 -1.95 -14.04 -1.93
CA GLY A 49 -1.63 -13.28 -3.11
C GLY A 49 -2.33 -11.92 -3.10
N PHE A 50 -1.80 -11.02 -3.93
CA PHE A 50 -2.21 -9.62 -4.03
C PHE A 50 -3.73 -9.45 -4.21
N VAL A 51 -4.42 -10.32 -4.96
CA VAL A 51 -5.87 -10.17 -5.17
C VAL A 51 -6.68 -10.94 -4.13
N LEU A 52 -6.54 -12.27 -4.10
CA LEU A 52 -7.42 -13.17 -3.34
C LEU A 52 -7.46 -12.85 -1.85
N GLN A 53 -6.35 -12.38 -1.27
CA GLN A 53 -6.29 -12.03 0.14
C GLN A 53 -7.39 -11.06 0.59
N TYR A 54 -7.79 -10.10 -0.26
CA TYR A 54 -8.71 -9.02 0.13
C TYR A 54 -10.12 -9.12 -0.46
N ILE A 55 -10.40 -10.14 -1.28
CA ILE A 55 -11.72 -10.31 -1.92
C ILE A 55 -12.55 -11.45 -1.32
N GLN A 56 -12.07 -12.06 -0.24
CA GLN A 56 -12.74 -13.17 0.44
C GLN A 56 -14.22 -12.86 0.78
N PRO A 57 -14.59 -11.65 1.25
CA PRO A 57 -16.01 -11.33 1.45
C PRO A 57 -16.89 -11.44 0.20
N LEU A 58 -16.37 -11.13 -0.99
CA LEU A 58 -17.10 -11.31 -2.26
C LEU A 58 -17.31 -12.79 -2.58
N VAL A 59 -16.32 -13.62 -2.25
CA VAL A 59 -16.40 -15.09 -2.42
C VAL A 59 -17.41 -15.67 -1.43
N LYS A 60 -17.35 -15.30 -0.15
CA LYS A 60 -18.31 -15.70 0.90
C LYS A 60 -19.75 -15.32 0.54
N ALA A 61 -19.95 -14.11 0.01
CA ALA A 61 -21.26 -13.65 -0.47
C ALA A 61 -21.77 -14.42 -1.71
N GLY A 62 -20.93 -15.25 -2.34
CA GLY A 62 -21.24 -15.93 -3.59
C GLY A 62 -21.38 -14.97 -4.78
N LEU A 63 -20.79 -13.78 -4.68
CA LEU A 63 -20.76 -12.74 -5.73
C LEU A 63 -19.61 -12.96 -6.71
N LEU A 64 -18.56 -13.66 -6.29
CA LEU A 64 -17.34 -13.91 -7.06
C LEU A 64 -16.94 -15.39 -6.99
N ARG A 65 -16.51 -15.95 -8.13
CA ARG A 65 -15.89 -17.27 -8.21
C ARG A 65 -14.38 -17.15 -8.31
N THR A 66 -13.65 -17.88 -7.46
CA THR A 66 -12.18 -17.80 -7.35
C THR A 66 -11.43 -18.42 -8.53
N GLY A 67 -11.93 -19.53 -9.10
CA GLY A 67 -11.19 -20.27 -10.14
C GLY A 67 -10.79 -19.45 -11.37
N ASN A 68 -11.56 -18.42 -11.73
CA ASN A 68 -11.23 -17.49 -12.82
C ASN A 68 -11.47 -16.01 -12.44
N LEU A 69 -11.56 -15.71 -11.14
CA LEU A 69 -11.81 -14.37 -10.59
C LEU A 69 -12.96 -13.63 -11.28
N THR A 70 -14.10 -14.30 -11.47
CA THR A 70 -15.25 -13.77 -12.23
C THR A 70 -16.46 -13.55 -11.34
N PHE A 71 -17.12 -12.40 -11.51
CA PHE A 71 -18.39 -12.10 -10.85
C PHE A 71 -19.50 -13.00 -11.38
N THR A 72 -20.37 -13.46 -10.49
CA THR A 72 -21.43 -14.44 -10.79
C THR A 72 -22.74 -13.78 -11.19
N ARG A 73 -22.71 -12.68 -11.97
CA ARG A 73 -23.90 -11.85 -12.29
C ARG A 73 -25.07 -12.63 -12.89
N ASN A 74 -24.76 -13.64 -13.70
CA ASN A 74 -25.76 -14.50 -14.35
C ASN A 74 -26.30 -15.62 -13.44
N ALA A 75 -25.79 -15.77 -12.21
CA ALA A 75 -26.28 -16.78 -11.29
C ALA A 75 -27.65 -16.39 -10.71
N ALA A 76 -28.51 -17.39 -10.52
CA ALA A 76 -29.80 -17.18 -9.87
C ALA A 76 -29.63 -16.53 -8.48
N GLY A 77 -30.42 -15.49 -8.21
CA GLY A 77 -30.40 -14.77 -6.93
C GLY A 77 -29.23 -13.80 -6.75
N TRP A 78 -28.43 -13.50 -7.78
CA TRP A 78 -27.31 -12.55 -7.67
C TRP A 78 -27.73 -11.19 -7.11
N SER A 79 -28.85 -10.62 -7.57
CA SER A 79 -29.36 -9.35 -7.06
C SER A 79 -29.66 -9.39 -5.56
N ASN A 80 -30.18 -10.51 -5.05
CA ASN A 80 -30.45 -10.69 -3.62
C ASN A 80 -29.16 -10.81 -2.82
N LYS A 81 -28.16 -11.55 -3.35
CA LYS A 81 -26.82 -11.64 -2.73
C LYS A 81 -26.13 -10.28 -2.66
N LEU A 82 -26.26 -9.49 -3.73
CA LEU A 82 -25.69 -8.15 -3.78
C LEU A 82 -26.37 -7.21 -2.78
N ALA A 83 -27.71 -7.21 -2.73
CA ALA A 83 -28.45 -6.43 -1.76
C ALA A 83 -28.06 -6.82 -0.32
N HIS A 84 -27.99 -8.11 -0.04
CA HIS A 84 -27.57 -8.62 1.27
C HIS A 84 -26.13 -8.21 1.63
N PHE A 85 -25.20 -8.21 0.66
CA PHE A 85 -23.84 -7.71 0.89
C PHE A 85 -23.85 -6.23 1.31
N TYR A 86 -24.67 -5.38 0.69
CA TYR A 86 -24.78 -3.98 1.08
C TYR A 86 -25.42 -3.80 2.46
N GLU A 87 -26.42 -4.61 2.81
CA GLU A 87 -27.01 -4.64 4.15
C GLU A 87 -25.95 -5.01 5.20
N LEU A 88 -25.17 -6.07 4.95
CA LEU A 88 -24.07 -6.48 5.80
C LEU A 88 -23.01 -5.38 5.92
N TYR A 89 -22.65 -4.72 4.83
CA TYR A 89 -21.67 -3.63 4.84
C TYR A 89 -22.18 -2.43 5.68
N ALA A 90 -23.44 -2.05 5.55
CA ALA A 90 -24.04 -0.98 6.35
C ALA A 90 -24.10 -1.35 7.85
N ALA A 91 -24.44 -2.60 8.17
CA ALA A 91 -24.42 -3.13 9.53
C ALA A 91 -22.99 -3.15 10.12
N PHE A 92 -22.00 -3.55 9.30
CA PHE A 92 -20.57 -3.53 9.67
C PHE A 92 -20.08 -2.13 10.03
N LEU A 93 -20.44 -1.10 9.23
CA LEU A 93 -20.10 0.28 9.53
C LEU A 93 -20.77 0.78 10.83
N SER A 94 -21.92 0.21 11.19
CA SER A 94 -22.64 0.50 12.43
C SER A 94 -22.13 -0.30 13.63
N GLY A 95 -21.12 -1.16 13.45
CA GLY A 95 -20.52 -1.96 14.52
C GLY A 95 -21.28 -3.24 14.89
N ASP A 96 -22.16 -3.73 14.01
CA ASP A 96 -22.87 -5.00 14.21
C ASP A 96 -21.89 -6.19 14.26
N SER A 97 -22.02 -7.04 15.28
CA SER A 97 -21.09 -8.15 15.50
C SER A 97 -21.20 -9.25 14.44
N GLN A 98 -22.41 -9.55 13.95
CA GLN A 98 -22.58 -10.60 12.93
C GLN A 98 -21.99 -10.15 11.59
N ALA A 99 -22.17 -8.89 11.25
CA ALA A 99 -21.54 -8.30 10.07
C ALA A 99 -20.00 -8.27 10.20
N MET A 100 -19.47 -7.95 11.39
CA MET A 100 -18.04 -8.03 11.66
C MET A 100 -17.48 -9.44 11.45
N ASP A 101 -18.20 -10.47 11.91
CA ASP A 101 -17.81 -11.88 11.70
C ASP A 101 -17.84 -12.27 10.22
N PHE A 102 -18.82 -11.77 9.46
CA PHE A 102 -18.89 -12.01 8.00
C PHE A 102 -17.65 -11.46 7.27
N PHE A 103 -17.25 -10.23 7.58
CA PHE A 103 -16.08 -9.58 6.97
C PHE A 103 -14.75 -9.99 7.59
N ALA A 104 -14.74 -10.80 8.65
CA ALA A 104 -13.54 -11.19 9.37
C ALA A 104 -12.42 -11.62 8.41
N LEU A 105 -11.20 -11.14 8.71
CA LEU A 105 -10.00 -11.46 7.94
C LEU A 105 -9.77 -12.97 7.98
N GLU A 106 -9.53 -13.57 6.81
CA GLU A 106 -9.33 -15.02 6.72
C GLU A 106 -8.05 -15.45 7.46
N PRO A 107 -8.13 -16.38 8.44
CA PRO A 107 -6.97 -16.76 9.25
C PRO A 107 -5.78 -17.26 8.42
N ASN A 108 -6.04 -18.04 7.37
CA ASN A 108 -4.98 -18.56 6.50
C ASN A 108 -4.31 -17.47 5.66
N SER A 109 -5.05 -16.43 5.30
CA SER A 109 -4.56 -15.30 4.51
C SER A 109 -3.86 -14.24 5.36
N PHE A 110 -4.25 -14.08 6.63
CA PHE A 110 -3.77 -13.02 7.53
C PHE A 110 -3.03 -13.52 8.76
N SER A 111 -2.65 -14.80 8.81
CA SER A 111 -1.89 -15.39 9.93
C SER A 111 -0.63 -14.60 10.32
N SER A 112 0.07 -14.00 9.34
CA SER A 112 1.24 -13.15 9.60
C SER A 112 0.87 -11.82 10.27
N LEU A 113 -0.26 -11.22 9.92
CA LEU A 113 -0.78 -10.04 10.61
C LEU A 113 -1.17 -10.34 12.06
N ASP A 114 -1.77 -11.52 12.30
CA ASP A 114 -2.11 -11.97 13.65
C ASP A 114 -0.86 -12.14 14.51
N TYR A 115 0.15 -12.84 13.98
CA TYR A 115 1.45 -12.98 14.64
C TYR A 115 2.12 -11.62 14.88
N PHE A 116 2.10 -10.73 13.88
CA PHE A 116 2.66 -9.38 14.00
C PHE A 116 2.04 -8.58 15.13
N SER A 117 0.71 -8.51 15.14
CA SER A 117 0.01 -7.68 16.11
C SER A 117 0.19 -8.21 17.54
N ALA A 118 0.26 -9.54 17.71
CA ALA A 118 0.47 -10.18 19.01
C ALA A 118 1.90 -10.07 19.54
N SER A 119 2.90 -10.02 18.67
CA SER A 119 4.33 -10.01 19.04
C SER A 119 5.02 -8.65 18.91
N CYS A 120 4.30 -7.63 18.43
CA CYS A 120 4.86 -6.33 18.05
C CYS A 120 5.73 -5.69 19.14
N ALA A 121 5.22 -5.60 20.38
CA ALA A 121 5.94 -4.97 21.48
C ALA A 121 7.24 -5.71 21.87
N ALA A 122 7.29 -7.03 21.68
CA ALA A 122 8.48 -7.83 22.00
C ALA A 122 9.55 -7.72 20.91
N HIS A 123 9.15 -7.74 19.64
CA HIS A 123 10.08 -7.73 18.50
C HIS A 123 10.50 -6.32 18.07
N PHE A 124 9.68 -5.30 18.32
CA PHE A 124 9.92 -3.93 17.87
C PHE A 124 9.84 -2.91 19.03
N PRO A 125 10.74 -2.99 20.03
CA PRO A 125 10.70 -2.11 21.19
C PRO A 125 10.96 -0.62 20.87
N LEU A 126 11.51 -0.33 19.69
CA LEU A 126 11.78 1.03 19.20
C LEU A 126 10.70 1.56 18.25
N ALA A 127 9.62 0.81 18.02
CA ALA A 127 8.60 1.19 17.06
C ALA A 127 7.92 2.52 17.46
N GLU A 128 7.90 3.45 16.51
CA GLU A 128 7.19 4.73 16.59
C GLU A 128 5.80 4.64 15.95
N GLY A 129 5.58 3.59 15.15
CA GLY A 129 4.36 3.28 14.43
C GLY A 129 4.48 1.93 13.74
N VAL A 130 3.36 1.44 13.20
CA VAL A 130 3.33 0.20 12.40
C VAL A 130 2.71 0.46 11.05
N LYS A 131 3.18 -0.28 10.04
CA LYS A 131 2.69 -0.16 8.68
C LYS A 131 1.91 -1.40 8.25
N GLY A 132 0.78 -1.18 7.58
CA GLY A 132 0.00 -2.20 6.89
C GLY A 132 -0.22 -1.86 5.43
N GLN A 133 -0.86 -2.77 4.70
CA GLN A 133 -1.14 -2.61 3.28
C GLN A 133 -2.39 -3.37 2.87
N ILE A 134 -3.09 -2.83 1.88
CA ILE A 134 -4.18 -3.50 1.16
C ILE A 134 -4.00 -3.27 -0.34
N SER A 135 -4.55 -4.17 -1.13
CA SER A 135 -4.58 -4.00 -2.57
C SER A 135 -5.57 -2.94 -2.99
N GLY A 136 -5.17 -2.16 -3.99
CA GLY A 136 -5.93 -1.03 -4.50
C GLY A 136 -7.10 -1.42 -5.39
N PRO A 137 -8.16 -0.59 -5.41
CA PRO A 137 -9.39 -0.90 -6.12
C PRO A 137 -9.20 -1.01 -7.63
N LEU A 138 -8.29 -0.22 -8.24
CA LEU A 138 -8.08 -0.28 -9.68
C LEU A 138 -7.33 -1.56 -10.06
N SER A 139 -6.22 -1.89 -9.40
CA SER A 139 -5.47 -3.12 -9.69
C SER A 139 -6.26 -4.40 -9.43
N VAL A 140 -7.08 -4.44 -8.36
CA VAL A 140 -7.96 -5.59 -8.14
C VAL A 140 -9.08 -5.60 -9.18
N GLY A 141 -9.73 -4.46 -9.42
CA GLY A 141 -10.86 -4.37 -10.35
C GLY A 141 -10.48 -4.63 -11.81
N MET A 142 -9.22 -4.41 -12.19
CA MET A 142 -8.68 -4.76 -13.51
C MET A 142 -8.42 -6.26 -13.68
N GLN A 143 -8.26 -7.00 -12.58
CA GLN A 143 -8.04 -8.45 -12.60
C GLN A 143 -9.33 -9.25 -12.44
N LEU A 144 -10.29 -8.73 -11.67
CA LEU A 144 -11.62 -9.32 -11.58
C LEU A 144 -12.37 -9.10 -12.89
N LYS A 145 -13.11 -10.12 -13.32
CA LYS A 145 -13.83 -10.10 -14.60
C LYS A 145 -15.33 -10.19 -14.39
N ASP A 146 -16.09 -9.65 -15.33
CA ASP A 146 -17.47 -10.03 -15.53
C ASP A 146 -17.60 -11.29 -16.40
N GLU A 147 -18.84 -11.71 -16.67
CA GLU A 147 -19.13 -12.89 -17.50
C GLU A 147 -18.66 -12.78 -18.96
N PHE A 148 -18.40 -11.56 -19.45
CA PHE A 148 -17.91 -11.31 -20.80
C PHE A 148 -16.38 -11.19 -20.84
N GLY A 149 -15.71 -11.33 -19.69
CA GLY A 149 -14.27 -11.19 -19.55
C GLY A 149 -13.79 -9.74 -19.43
N GLN A 150 -14.71 -8.77 -19.32
CA GLN A 150 -14.38 -7.36 -19.12
C GLN A 150 -13.93 -7.14 -17.67
N ALA A 151 -12.92 -6.30 -17.46
CA ALA A 151 -12.49 -5.91 -16.13
C ALA A 151 -13.64 -5.28 -15.33
N ALA A 152 -13.82 -5.74 -14.09
CA ALA A 152 -14.88 -5.32 -13.19
C ALA A 152 -14.82 -3.82 -12.87
N PHE A 153 -13.63 -3.21 -12.92
CA PHE A 153 -13.47 -1.78 -12.65
C PHE A 153 -14.25 -0.88 -13.62
N TYR A 154 -14.53 -1.35 -14.84
CA TYR A 154 -15.29 -0.58 -15.83
C TYR A 154 -16.80 -0.53 -15.52
N ASP A 155 -17.32 -1.53 -14.83
CA ASP A 155 -18.72 -1.57 -14.40
C ASP A 155 -18.86 -0.84 -13.06
N GLN A 156 -19.69 0.19 -13.00
CA GLN A 156 -19.87 1.00 -11.79
C GLN A 156 -20.33 0.18 -10.59
N ARG A 157 -21.21 -0.81 -10.79
CA ARG A 157 -21.78 -1.62 -9.71
C ARG A 157 -20.78 -2.65 -9.20
N LEU A 158 -20.01 -3.27 -10.10
CA LEU A 158 -18.94 -4.20 -9.71
C LEU A 158 -17.78 -3.48 -9.01
N ARG A 159 -17.43 -2.28 -9.50
CA ARG A 159 -16.47 -1.40 -8.85
C ARG A 159 -16.93 -1.01 -7.44
N ASP A 160 -18.19 -0.62 -7.28
CA ASP A 160 -18.76 -0.21 -5.99
C ASP A 160 -18.69 -1.31 -4.93
N VAL A 161 -19.15 -2.53 -5.26
CA VAL A 161 -19.12 -3.66 -4.32
C VAL A 161 -17.69 -4.10 -3.99
N LEU A 162 -16.77 -4.03 -4.96
CA LEU A 162 -15.35 -4.28 -4.74
C LEU A 162 -14.74 -3.25 -3.77
N VAL A 163 -14.98 -1.97 -3.99
CA VAL A 163 -14.46 -0.88 -3.15
C VAL A 163 -14.92 -1.06 -1.70
N LYS A 164 -16.19 -1.40 -1.48
CA LYS A 164 -16.73 -1.68 -0.14
C LYS A 164 -16.13 -2.92 0.50
N CYS A 165 -15.86 -3.97 -0.28
CA CYS A 165 -15.12 -5.13 0.19
C CYS A 165 -13.71 -4.72 0.68
N LEU A 166 -12.96 -3.98 -0.14
CA LEU A 166 -11.61 -3.53 0.22
C LEU A 166 -11.60 -2.57 1.42
N ALA A 167 -12.58 -1.67 1.50
CA ALA A 167 -12.75 -0.77 2.64
C ALA A 167 -13.00 -1.55 3.95
N ALA A 168 -13.87 -2.56 3.94
CA ALA A 168 -14.12 -3.42 5.10
C ALA A 168 -12.86 -4.17 5.54
N GLN A 169 -12.11 -4.75 4.58
CA GLN A 169 -10.85 -5.43 4.88
C GLN A 169 -9.78 -4.46 5.42
N GLY A 170 -9.68 -3.26 4.85
CA GLY A 170 -8.78 -2.21 5.32
C GLY A 170 -9.09 -1.76 6.76
N ILE A 171 -10.37 -1.55 7.08
CA ILE A 171 -10.84 -1.22 8.44
C ILE A 171 -10.46 -2.31 9.44
N LEU A 172 -10.68 -3.59 9.11
CA LEU A 172 -10.36 -4.70 9.99
C LEU A 172 -8.85 -4.85 10.22
N GLN A 173 -8.05 -4.71 9.15
CA GLN A 173 -6.60 -4.70 9.26
C GLN A 173 -6.11 -3.53 10.12
N ALA A 174 -6.65 -2.33 9.90
CA ALA A 174 -6.30 -1.15 10.67
C ALA A 174 -6.63 -1.33 12.16
N ARG A 175 -7.82 -1.85 12.49
CA ARG A 175 -8.20 -2.18 13.88
C ARG A 175 -7.25 -3.19 14.51
N LYS A 176 -6.85 -4.23 13.77
CA LYS A 176 -5.89 -5.21 14.24
C LYS A 176 -4.53 -4.57 14.53
N LEU A 177 -4.02 -3.74 13.63
CA LEU A 177 -2.75 -3.02 13.84
C LEU A 177 -2.83 -1.99 14.99
N LEU A 178 -3.97 -1.30 15.14
CA LEU A 178 -4.20 -0.37 16.25
C LEU A 178 -4.15 -1.06 17.62
N SER A 179 -4.43 -2.37 17.70
CA SER A 179 -4.31 -3.15 18.94
C SER A 179 -2.87 -3.25 19.48
N THR A 180 -1.86 -2.90 18.66
CA THR A 180 -0.47 -2.76 19.10
C THR A 180 -0.24 -1.54 20.00
N GLY A 181 -1.20 -0.60 20.05
CA GLY A 181 -1.06 0.66 20.79
C GLY A 181 -0.22 1.72 20.07
N LEU A 182 0.19 1.46 18.82
CA LEU A 182 1.04 2.35 18.03
C LEU A 182 0.24 3.08 16.93
N PRO A 183 0.72 4.25 16.46
CA PRO A 183 0.22 4.88 15.24
C PRO A 183 0.26 3.92 14.05
N VAL A 184 -0.78 3.95 13.21
CA VAL A 184 -0.89 3.06 12.05
C VAL A 184 -0.84 3.86 10.74
N LEU A 185 0.00 3.39 9.82
CA LEU A 185 0.03 3.80 8.42
C LEU A 185 -0.42 2.64 7.55
N LEU A 186 -1.47 2.81 6.76
CA LEU A 186 -1.95 1.78 5.84
C LEU A 186 -1.75 2.23 4.39
N PHE A 187 -1.00 1.46 3.62
CA PHE A 187 -0.83 1.69 2.18
C PHE A 187 -1.92 1.00 1.36
N ILE A 188 -2.39 1.69 0.33
CA ILE A 188 -3.23 1.14 -0.72
C ILE A 188 -2.32 0.96 -1.93
N ASP A 189 -1.98 -0.29 -2.23
CA ASP A 189 -1.05 -0.63 -3.30
C ASP A 189 -1.83 -0.76 -4.61
N ASP A 190 -1.70 0.19 -5.53
CA ASP A 190 -2.52 0.25 -6.75
C ASP A 190 -1.68 0.51 -8.01
N PRO A 191 -0.81 -0.42 -8.42
CA PRO A 191 0.08 -0.25 -9.58
C PRO A 191 -0.64 0.06 -10.90
N CYS A 192 -1.92 -0.31 -11.03
CA CYS A 192 -2.70 -0.04 -12.23
C CYS A 192 -3.12 1.43 -12.37
N LEU A 193 -2.85 2.29 -11.38
CA LEU A 193 -2.97 3.75 -11.54
C LEU A 193 -2.09 4.28 -12.69
N PHE A 194 -1.05 3.55 -13.10
CA PHE A 194 -0.28 3.83 -14.30
C PHE A 194 -1.14 3.93 -15.57
N PHE A 195 -2.23 3.17 -15.67
CA PHE A 195 -3.08 3.17 -16.86
C PHE A 195 -3.91 4.46 -17.01
N LEU A 196 -3.97 5.31 -15.98
CA LEU A 196 -4.73 6.56 -16.06
C LEU A 196 -4.03 7.53 -17.01
N GLY A 197 -4.76 7.92 -18.06
CA GLY A 197 -4.25 8.78 -19.13
C GLY A 197 -3.66 8.01 -20.32
N ASP A 198 -3.58 6.68 -20.27
CA ASP A 198 -3.20 5.86 -21.43
C ASP A 198 -4.39 5.76 -22.41
N PRO A 199 -4.22 6.10 -23.71
CA PRO A 199 -5.27 5.97 -24.71
C PRO A 199 -5.87 4.56 -24.84
N ALA A 200 -5.07 3.51 -24.59
CA ALA A 200 -5.52 2.13 -24.60
C ALA A 200 -6.53 1.82 -23.48
N TYR A 201 -6.57 2.67 -22.44
CA TYR A 201 -7.46 2.58 -21.28
C TYR A 201 -8.37 3.81 -21.17
N SER A 202 -8.82 4.36 -22.31
CA SER A 202 -9.63 5.60 -22.39
C SER A 202 -10.92 5.61 -21.56
N THR A 203 -11.44 4.44 -21.18
CA THR A 203 -12.62 4.32 -20.30
C THR A 203 -12.28 4.42 -18.80
N LEU A 204 -11.01 4.33 -18.42
CA LEU A 204 -10.55 4.62 -17.06
C LEU A 204 -10.46 6.13 -16.85
N THR A 205 -11.22 6.65 -15.89
CA THR A 205 -11.25 8.09 -15.58
C THR A 205 -10.56 8.39 -14.26
N HIS A 206 -9.91 9.56 -14.19
CA HIS A 206 -9.35 10.11 -12.95
C HIS A 206 -10.40 10.18 -11.83
N GLU A 207 -11.66 10.51 -12.17
CA GLU A 207 -12.78 10.61 -11.23
C GLU A 207 -13.13 9.24 -10.61
N ALA A 208 -13.23 8.19 -11.43
CA ALA A 208 -13.57 6.85 -10.95
C ALA A 208 -12.49 6.29 -10.03
N ALA A 209 -11.21 6.46 -10.39
CA ALA A 209 -10.08 6.05 -9.54
C ALA A 209 -10.02 6.85 -8.24
N SER A 210 -10.19 8.18 -8.32
CA SER A 210 -10.18 9.06 -7.14
C SER A 210 -11.30 8.73 -6.17
N THR A 211 -12.52 8.50 -6.68
CA THR A 211 -13.69 8.15 -5.86
C THR A 211 -13.48 6.80 -5.16
N ALA A 212 -12.99 5.79 -5.88
CA ALA A 212 -12.70 4.48 -5.33
C ALA A 212 -11.65 4.53 -4.20
N LEU A 213 -10.58 5.30 -4.38
CA LEU A 213 -9.56 5.51 -3.34
C LEU A 213 -10.13 6.28 -2.13
N LEU A 214 -10.94 7.31 -2.36
CA LEU A 214 -11.57 8.10 -1.30
C LEU A 214 -12.47 7.26 -0.40
N GLU A 215 -13.29 6.39 -0.98
CA GLU A 215 -14.19 5.50 -0.23
C GLU A 215 -13.44 4.55 0.71
N ILE A 216 -12.19 4.20 0.39
CA ILE A 216 -11.32 3.40 1.24
C ILE A 216 -10.60 4.26 2.29
N MET A 217 -10.09 5.44 1.89
CA MET A 217 -9.31 6.32 2.79
C MET A 217 -10.15 6.97 3.89
N GLN A 218 -11.38 7.38 3.59
CA GLN A 218 -12.25 8.07 4.54
C GLN A 218 -12.50 7.27 5.83
N PRO A 219 -12.92 5.99 5.79
CA PRO A 219 -13.11 5.23 7.02
C PRO A 219 -11.80 4.96 7.76
N LEU A 220 -10.66 4.81 7.07
CA LEU A 220 -9.35 4.68 7.73
C LEU A 220 -9.02 5.94 8.53
N LYS A 221 -9.26 7.13 7.95
CA LYS A 221 -9.05 8.40 8.66
C LYS A 221 -9.98 8.56 9.86
N ALA A 222 -11.22 8.09 9.77
CA ALA A 222 -12.14 8.09 10.90
C ALA A 222 -11.64 7.23 12.08
N LEU A 223 -10.78 6.24 11.82
CA LEU A 223 -10.08 5.44 12.84
C LEU A 223 -8.74 6.07 13.29
N ASN A 224 -8.46 7.31 12.89
CA ASN A 224 -7.17 7.98 13.10
C ASN A 224 -5.97 7.21 12.51
N VAL A 225 -6.21 6.45 11.43
CA VAL A 225 -5.18 5.74 10.66
C VAL A 225 -4.73 6.63 9.51
N LYS A 226 -3.41 6.69 9.31
CA LYS A 226 -2.80 7.39 8.18
C LYS A 226 -2.93 6.55 6.92
N ALA A 227 -3.31 7.17 5.81
CA ALA A 227 -3.48 6.47 4.54
C ALA A 227 -2.38 6.88 3.55
N GLY A 228 -1.69 5.89 2.99
CA GLY A 228 -0.77 6.08 1.87
C GLY A 228 -1.23 5.36 0.61
N VAL A 229 -0.70 5.75 -0.54
CA VAL A 229 -0.90 5.02 -1.81
C VAL A 229 0.47 4.69 -2.39
N HIS A 230 0.65 3.44 -2.83
CA HIS A 230 1.86 3.00 -3.50
C HIS A 230 1.61 2.66 -4.97
N VAL A 231 2.47 3.16 -5.85
CA VAL A 231 2.48 2.84 -7.28
C VAL A 231 3.92 2.59 -7.71
N CYS A 232 4.24 1.37 -8.14
CA CYS A 232 5.58 0.96 -8.57
C CYS A 232 5.83 1.16 -10.07
N ALA A 233 5.05 2.01 -10.73
CA ALA A 233 5.08 2.29 -12.16
C ALA A 233 5.02 3.82 -12.38
N PRO A 234 5.26 4.33 -13.61
CA PRO A 234 4.97 5.74 -13.89
C PRO A 234 3.50 6.05 -13.53
N ALA A 235 3.18 7.28 -13.18
CA ALA A 235 1.79 7.66 -12.93
C ALA A 235 1.57 9.16 -13.10
N ASP A 236 0.31 9.55 -13.33
CA ASP A 236 -0.12 10.92 -13.09
C ASP A 236 -0.32 11.15 -11.58
N TRP A 237 0.75 11.61 -10.93
CA TRP A 237 0.77 11.86 -9.48
C TRP A 237 -0.21 12.95 -9.03
N SER A 238 -0.66 13.82 -9.95
CA SER A 238 -1.57 14.92 -9.62
C SER A 238 -2.90 14.42 -9.05
N ILE A 239 -3.30 13.19 -9.36
CA ILE A 239 -4.47 12.51 -8.81
C ILE A 239 -4.30 12.32 -7.30
N LEU A 240 -3.21 11.69 -6.89
CA LEU A 240 -2.95 11.37 -5.49
C LEU A 240 -2.69 12.62 -4.65
N PHE A 241 -2.05 13.64 -5.23
CA PHE A 241 -1.80 14.91 -4.55
C PHE A 241 -3.07 15.72 -4.27
N LYS A 242 -4.16 15.49 -5.00
CA LYS A 242 -5.48 16.12 -4.74
C LYS A 242 -6.30 15.33 -3.71
N LEU A 243 -6.08 14.03 -3.59
CA LEU A 243 -6.73 13.19 -2.59
C LEU A 243 -6.21 13.51 -1.18
N PRO A 244 -6.92 13.16 -0.10
CA PRO A 244 -6.44 13.37 1.25
C PRO A 244 -5.38 12.31 1.65
N CYS A 245 -4.48 11.91 0.77
CA CYS A 245 -3.38 11.00 1.11
C CYS A 245 -2.44 11.64 2.14
N ASP A 246 -2.03 10.88 3.16
CA ASP A 246 -0.99 11.27 4.11
C ASP A 246 0.41 10.95 3.55
N VAL A 247 0.53 9.87 2.75
CA VAL A 247 1.78 9.44 2.11
C VAL A 247 1.57 9.07 0.64
N VAL A 248 2.47 9.48 -0.25
CA VAL A 248 2.56 8.94 -1.62
C VAL A 248 3.87 8.17 -1.73
N SER A 249 3.78 6.89 -2.10
CA SER A 249 4.90 5.96 -2.28
C SER A 249 5.09 5.63 -3.75
N PHE A 250 6.33 5.70 -4.23
CA PHE A 250 6.63 5.43 -5.63
C PHE A 250 8.04 4.90 -5.84
N ASP A 251 8.26 4.25 -6.98
CA ASP A 251 9.58 3.84 -7.42
C ASP A 251 10.36 5.04 -7.99
N ALA A 252 11.11 5.69 -7.10
CA ALA A 252 12.00 6.78 -7.43
C ALA A 252 13.29 6.31 -8.11
N TYR A 253 13.67 5.03 -7.99
CA TYR A 253 14.85 4.49 -8.64
C TYR A 253 14.66 4.45 -10.17
N HIS A 254 13.54 3.89 -10.65
CA HIS A 254 13.27 3.76 -12.08
C HIS A 254 12.42 4.90 -12.66
N TYR A 255 11.43 5.41 -11.91
CA TYR A 255 10.37 6.27 -12.47
C TYR A 255 10.38 7.70 -11.94
N PHE A 256 11.51 8.19 -11.42
CA PHE A 256 11.70 9.56 -10.97
C PHE A 256 11.28 10.63 -12.00
N ALA A 257 11.49 10.37 -13.29
CA ALA A 257 11.14 11.32 -14.35
C ALA A 257 9.64 11.72 -14.30
N SER A 258 8.74 10.77 -14.04
CA SER A 258 7.31 11.05 -13.92
C SER A 258 6.97 11.96 -12.73
N MET A 259 7.71 11.83 -11.61
CA MET A 259 7.55 12.69 -10.44
C MET A 259 8.06 14.12 -10.72
N LYS A 260 9.18 14.23 -11.44
CA LYS A 260 9.77 15.53 -11.80
C LYS A 260 8.81 16.39 -12.61
N GLU A 261 8.06 15.79 -13.54
CA GLU A 261 7.05 16.49 -14.34
C GLU A 261 5.93 17.13 -13.48
N GLN A 262 5.71 16.61 -12.27
CA GLN A 262 4.65 17.03 -11.35
C GLN A 262 5.17 17.88 -10.18
N THR A 263 6.36 18.50 -10.31
CA THR A 263 7.05 19.24 -9.24
C THR A 263 6.16 20.27 -8.51
N ARG A 264 5.31 21.02 -9.24
CA ARG A 264 4.40 22.00 -8.62
C ARG A 264 3.37 21.33 -7.70
N HIS A 265 2.74 20.26 -8.18
CA HIS A 265 1.76 19.51 -7.40
C HIS A 265 2.40 18.79 -6.21
N LEU A 266 3.65 18.33 -6.35
CA LEU A 266 4.45 17.81 -5.25
C LEU A 266 4.68 18.87 -4.17
N GLN A 267 5.03 20.09 -4.54
CA GLN A 267 5.21 21.17 -3.56
C GLN A 267 3.92 21.46 -2.78
N ASP A 268 2.78 21.57 -3.46
CA ASP A 268 1.48 21.78 -2.81
C ASP A 268 1.14 20.63 -1.85
N PHE A 269 1.43 19.39 -2.26
CA PHE A 269 1.23 18.19 -1.45
C PHE A 269 2.06 18.22 -0.16
N LEU A 270 3.32 18.62 -0.25
CA LEU A 270 4.20 18.71 0.91
C LEU A 270 3.82 19.87 1.84
N LEU A 271 3.42 21.03 1.28
CA LEU A 271 3.02 22.21 2.07
C LEU A 271 1.80 21.97 2.95
N ARG A 272 0.87 21.12 2.50
CA ARG A 272 -0.28 20.67 3.31
C ARG A 272 0.04 19.53 4.28
N GLY A 273 1.31 19.14 4.42
CA GLY A 273 1.79 18.11 5.36
C GLY A 273 1.82 16.68 4.81
N GLY A 274 1.67 16.51 3.50
CA GLY A 274 1.87 15.23 2.83
C GLY A 274 3.32 14.77 2.89
N LYS A 275 3.55 13.46 2.81
CA LYS A 275 4.88 12.84 2.87
C LYS A 275 5.16 11.95 1.68
N MET A 276 6.42 11.87 1.29
CA MET A 276 6.86 11.03 0.18
C MET A 276 7.59 9.81 0.71
N ALA A 277 7.09 8.62 0.41
CA ALA A 277 7.84 7.38 0.50
C ALA A 277 8.66 7.22 -0.79
N TRP A 278 9.94 7.52 -0.67
CA TRP A 278 10.89 7.59 -1.77
C TRP A 278 11.50 6.20 -1.98
N GLY A 279 10.91 5.44 -2.91
CA GLY A 279 11.35 4.08 -3.25
C GLY A 279 12.64 4.10 -4.03
N LEU A 280 13.77 4.11 -3.30
CA LEU A 280 15.09 4.33 -3.89
C LEU A 280 15.94 3.07 -3.97
N VAL A 281 15.63 2.03 -3.18
CA VAL A 281 16.36 0.76 -3.25
C VAL A 281 15.71 -0.12 -4.32
N PRO A 282 16.42 -0.49 -5.41
CA PRO A 282 15.83 -1.29 -6.47
C PRO A 282 15.45 -2.68 -5.96
N THR A 283 14.31 -3.19 -6.43
CA THR A 283 13.80 -4.53 -6.06
C THR A 283 14.04 -5.54 -7.17
N SER A 284 15.29 -5.62 -7.63
CA SER A 284 15.78 -6.49 -8.70
C SER A 284 17.25 -6.87 -8.41
N ALA A 285 17.87 -7.66 -9.29
CA ALA A 285 19.29 -7.99 -9.18
C ALA A 285 20.22 -6.76 -9.25
N GLU A 286 19.72 -5.59 -9.67
CA GLU A 286 20.45 -4.32 -9.63
C GLU A 286 20.84 -3.91 -8.21
N ALA A 287 20.14 -4.41 -7.18
CA ALA A 287 20.51 -4.17 -5.79
C ALA A 287 21.93 -4.68 -5.46
N TRP A 288 22.42 -5.71 -6.14
CA TRP A 288 23.81 -6.20 -5.97
C TRP A 288 24.87 -5.27 -6.57
N GLN A 289 24.45 -4.35 -7.45
CA GLN A 289 25.33 -3.46 -8.20
C GLN A 289 25.33 -2.04 -7.64
N THR A 290 24.66 -1.82 -6.50
CA THR A 290 24.55 -0.52 -5.86
C THR A 290 24.95 -0.60 -4.40
N THR A 291 25.29 0.55 -3.83
CA THR A 291 25.58 0.72 -2.41
C THR A 291 24.68 1.81 -1.83
N SER A 292 24.52 1.84 -0.51
CA SER A 292 23.82 2.93 0.17
C SER A 292 24.39 4.32 -0.17
N ALA A 293 25.69 4.43 -0.43
CA ALA A 293 26.32 5.67 -0.88
C ALA A 293 25.92 6.07 -2.31
N ASP A 294 25.85 5.12 -3.25
CA ASP A 294 25.40 5.37 -4.62
C ASP A 294 23.94 5.83 -4.64
N LEU A 295 23.10 5.21 -3.81
CA LEU A 295 21.70 5.58 -3.63
C LEU A 295 21.56 6.96 -3.01
N ALA A 296 22.33 7.31 -1.98
CA ALA A 296 22.34 8.66 -1.42
C ALA A 296 22.76 9.69 -2.47
N GLN A 297 23.77 9.40 -3.29
CA GLN A 297 24.17 10.28 -4.39
C GLN A 297 23.08 10.41 -5.46
N LEU A 298 22.36 9.32 -5.76
CA LEU A 298 21.20 9.35 -6.65
C LEU A 298 20.10 10.29 -6.11
N PHE A 299 19.79 10.19 -4.82
CA PHE A 299 18.83 11.10 -4.18
C PHE A 299 19.25 12.56 -4.28
N GLU A 300 20.54 12.86 -4.06
CA GLU A 300 21.05 14.23 -4.19
C GLU A 300 20.93 14.77 -5.62
N ARG A 301 21.20 13.93 -6.64
CA ARG A 301 20.97 14.30 -8.05
C ARG A 301 19.49 14.57 -8.33
N GLN A 302 18.60 13.75 -7.76
CA GLN A 302 17.16 13.94 -7.88
C GLN A 302 16.69 15.24 -7.20
N CYS A 303 17.19 15.54 -6.01
CA CYS A 303 16.94 16.80 -5.31
C CYS A 303 17.39 18.01 -6.14
N PHE A 304 18.61 17.98 -6.69
CA PHE A 304 19.10 19.05 -7.57
C PHE A 304 18.17 19.27 -8.78
N SER A 305 17.72 18.16 -9.38
CA SER A 305 16.81 18.17 -10.53
C SER A 305 15.43 18.75 -10.20
N LEU A 306 14.87 18.44 -9.03
CA LEU A 306 13.60 19.02 -8.55
C LEU A 306 13.74 20.49 -8.16
N HIS A 307 14.88 20.86 -7.55
CA HIS A 307 15.17 22.24 -7.19
C HIS A 307 15.22 23.14 -8.42
N ALA A 308 15.87 22.67 -9.49
CA ALA A 308 15.87 23.35 -10.78
C ALA A 308 14.47 23.50 -11.39
N CYS A 309 13.51 22.66 -11.00
CA CYS A 309 12.09 22.76 -11.36
C CYS A 309 11.25 23.59 -10.37
N GLY A 310 11.88 24.18 -9.34
CA GLY A 310 11.26 25.10 -8.39
C GLY A 310 10.86 24.49 -7.05
N LEU A 311 11.20 23.22 -6.77
CA LEU A 311 10.89 22.60 -5.48
C LEU A 311 11.77 23.17 -4.36
N ASP A 312 11.16 23.49 -3.22
CA ASP A 312 11.88 23.66 -1.97
C ASP A 312 12.35 22.30 -1.43
N ILE A 313 13.64 22.02 -1.58
CA ILE A 313 14.25 20.75 -1.14
C ILE A 313 14.25 20.62 0.38
N SER A 314 14.26 21.72 1.13
CA SER A 314 14.15 21.64 2.59
C SER A 314 12.81 21.04 3.01
N LEU A 315 11.75 21.38 2.29
CA LEU A 315 10.40 20.84 2.51
C LEU A 315 10.33 19.35 2.17
N LEU A 316 10.96 18.91 1.06
CA LEU A 316 11.07 17.50 0.70
C LEU A 316 11.81 16.70 1.78
N ARG A 317 12.99 17.17 2.20
CA ARG A 317 13.82 16.49 3.21
C ARG A 317 13.13 16.33 4.56
N GLN A 318 12.27 17.28 4.94
CA GLN A 318 11.49 17.19 6.19
C GLN A 318 10.31 16.21 6.10
N ASN A 319 9.92 15.79 4.90
CA ASN A 319 8.71 15.02 4.63
C ASN A 319 8.98 13.73 3.84
N ILE A 320 10.21 13.22 3.91
CA ILE A 320 10.62 11.99 3.23
C ILE A 320 10.64 10.79 4.17
N LEU A 321 10.33 9.63 3.57
CA LEU A 321 10.44 8.29 4.11
C LEU A 321 11.18 7.44 3.09
N TRP A 322 11.99 6.49 3.53
CA TRP A 322 12.70 5.58 2.63
C TRP A 322 11.94 4.27 2.49
N THR A 323 11.81 3.79 1.27
CA THR A 323 11.28 2.45 0.99
C THR A 323 12.12 1.79 -0.10
N PRO A 324 11.98 0.47 -0.30
CA PRO A 324 12.34 -0.13 -1.57
C PRO A 324 11.41 0.40 -2.68
N SER A 325 11.79 0.20 -3.93
CA SER A 325 10.99 0.57 -5.11
C SER A 325 9.64 -0.16 -5.20
N CYS A 326 9.57 -1.40 -4.71
CA CYS A 326 8.36 -2.24 -4.70
C CYS A 326 8.43 -3.26 -3.55
N GLY A 327 7.50 -4.23 -3.52
CA GLY A 327 7.62 -5.40 -2.64
C GLY A 327 8.64 -6.42 -3.14
N THR A 328 9.21 -7.23 -2.24
CA THR A 328 10.22 -8.26 -2.59
C THR A 328 9.64 -9.68 -2.60
N GLY A 329 8.32 -9.82 -2.52
CA GLY A 329 7.62 -11.10 -2.34
C GLY A 329 7.90 -12.17 -3.39
N MET A 330 8.35 -11.80 -4.59
CA MET A 330 8.64 -12.74 -5.69
C MET A 330 10.15 -12.95 -5.93
N LEU A 331 11.00 -12.37 -5.09
CA LEU A 331 12.46 -12.51 -5.18
C LEU A 331 12.94 -13.74 -4.41
N ASP A 332 14.24 -14.03 -4.49
CA ASP A 332 14.89 -14.93 -3.53
C ASP A 332 15.09 -14.24 -2.17
N GLN A 333 15.20 -15.04 -1.10
CA GLN A 333 15.30 -14.52 0.26
C GLN A 333 16.60 -13.76 0.52
N GLU A 334 17.72 -14.15 -0.12
CA GLU A 334 19.03 -13.52 0.04
C GLU A 334 19.03 -12.10 -0.53
N LEU A 335 18.51 -11.93 -1.75
CA LEU A 335 18.31 -10.65 -2.40
C LEU A 335 17.34 -9.77 -1.61
N ALA A 336 16.23 -10.34 -1.10
CA ALA A 336 15.31 -9.59 -0.25
C ALA A 336 15.99 -9.08 1.04
N ALA A 337 16.81 -9.92 1.68
CA ALA A 337 17.57 -9.50 2.86
C ALA A 337 18.57 -8.39 2.52
N HIS A 338 19.32 -8.53 1.41
CA HIS A 338 20.26 -7.51 0.92
C HIS A 338 19.57 -6.16 0.64
N ILE A 339 18.40 -6.17 0.01
CA ILE A 339 17.60 -4.96 -0.24
C ILE A 339 17.21 -4.26 1.07
N TYR A 340 16.79 -5.01 2.09
CA TYR A 340 16.41 -4.44 3.39
C TYR A 340 17.63 -3.90 4.14
N CYS A 341 18.80 -4.54 4.04
CA CYS A 341 20.06 -4.00 4.56
C CYS A 341 20.43 -2.68 3.89
N LEU A 342 20.41 -2.61 2.55
CA LEU A 342 20.67 -1.37 1.80
C LEU A 342 19.72 -0.24 2.21
N LEU A 343 18.44 -0.55 2.41
CA LEU A 343 17.44 0.41 2.87
C LEU A 343 17.76 0.96 4.26
N GLN A 344 18.15 0.09 5.18
CA GLN A 344 18.54 0.49 6.53
C GLN A 344 19.78 1.40 6.49
N GLU A 345 20.82 1.00 5.76
CA GLU A 345 22.04 1.79 5.60
C GLU A 345 21.76 3.18 5.00
N LEU A 346 20.92 3.22 3.96
CA LEU A 346 20.48 4.46 3.34
C LEU A 346 19.79 5.36 4.36
N ALA A 347 18.81 4.85 5.11
CA ALA A 347 18.10 5.62 6.11
C ALA A 347 19.05 6.17 7.20
N HIS A 348 19.94 5.35 7.73
CA HIS A 348 20.94 5.76 8.73
C HIS A 348 21.88 6.86 8.22
N SER A 349 22.24 6.84 6.93
CA SER A 349 23.08 7.88 6.33
C SER A 349 22.43 9.27 6.36
N PHE A 350 21.09 9.36 6.30
CA PHE A 350 20.36 10.63 6.36
C PHE A 350 19.94 11.04 7.78
N GLU A 351 19.79 10.08 8.69
CA GLU A 351 19.56 10.38 10.12
C GLU A 351 20.81 10.98 10.78
N SER A 352 22.00 10.47 10.48
CA SER A 352 23.27 10.98 11.03
C SER A 352 23.61 12.40 10.56
N ASN A 353 23.29 12.73 9.31
CA ASN A 353 23.55 14.05 8.71
C ASN A 353 22.61 15.16 9.19
N THR A 354 21.50 14.84 9.88
CA THR A 354 20.58 15.86 10.43
C THR A 354 20.96 16.31 11.85
N THR A 355 21.97 15.68 12.46
CA THR A 355 22.53 16.05 13.77
C THR A 355 23.83 16.88 13.71
N SER A 356 24.27 17.26 12.51
CA SER A 356 25.44 18.09 12.21
C SER A 356 25.03 19.31 11.42
#